data_AF-A0A9E3GC53-F1
#
_entry.id   AF-A0A9E3GC53-F1
#
_cell.length_a   1.000
_cell.length_b   1.000
_cell.length_c   1.000
_cell.angle_alpha   90.00
_cell.angle_beta   90.00
_cell.angle_gamma   90.00
#
_symmetry.space_group_name_H-M   'P 1'
#
loop_
_entity.id
_entity.type
_entity.pdbx_description
1 polymer ?
#
loop_
_entity_poly.entity_id
_entity_poly.type
_entity_poly.pdbx_seq_one_letter_code
_entity_poly.pdbx_strand_id
1 'polypeptide(L)'
;MRTTVTLDDDTLVAIRRLMRERRISFKQALNDAIRQGAQRRPAPAVFETRTADLGVPSVNLDRALQIAGELEDEELIRRQRRRA
;
A
#
# COMPACT_ATOMS: atom_id res chain seq x y z
N MET A 1 33.35 7.78 1.40
CA MET A 1 33.53 6.94 0.19
C MET A 1 33.63 7.83 -1.04
N ARG A 2 34.41 7.44 -2.05
CA ARG A 2 34.46 8.12 -3.36
C ARG A 2 33.66 7.29 -4.36
N THR A 3 32.70 7.93 -5.02
CA THR A 3 31.80 7.31 -5.99
C THR A 3 31.67 8.25 -7.18
N THR A 4 31.75 7.70 -8.39
CA THR A 4 31.43 8.42 -9.62
C THR A 4 29.98 8.11 -9.97
N VAL A 5 29.17 9.14 -10.16
CA VAL A 5 27.76 9.02 -10.55
C VAL A 5 27.53 9.88 -11.79
N THR A 6 26.77 9.37 -12.74
CA THR A 6 26.29 10.16 -13.88
C THR A 6 24.98 10.84 -13.48
N LEU A 7 24.85 12.13 -13.78
CA LEU A 7 23.64 12.91 -13.53
C LEU A 7 23.12 13.46 -14.85
N ASP A 8 21.81 13.38 -15.04
CA ASP A 8 21.14 14.06 -16.14
C ASP A 8 21.18 15.58 -15.96
N ASP A 9 21.01 16.33 -17.05
CA ASP A 9 21.14 17.80 -17.05
C ASP A 9 20.14 18.47 -16.09
N ASP A 10 18.92 17.96 -16.02
CA ASP A 10 17.87 18.46 -15.12
C ASP A 10 18.23 18.25 -13.63
N THR A 11 18.83 17.11 -13.32
CA THR A 11 19.31 16.76 -11.99
C THR A 11 20.44 17.69 -11.58
N LEU A 12 21.36 17.99 -12.50
CA LEU A 12 22.45 18.93 -12.24
C LEU A 12 21.93 20.35 -11.95
N VAL A 13 20.90 20.80 -12.67
CA VAL A 13 20.23 22.09 -12.42
C VAL A 13 19.62 22.13 -11.02
N ALA A 14 18.93 21.06 -10.61
CA ALA A 14 18.34 20.96 -9.27
C ALA A 14 19.40 21.03 -8.16
N ILE A 15 20.54 20.33 -8.33
CA ILE A 15 21.65 20.39 -7.36
C ILE A 15 22.26 21.80 -7.30
N ARG A 16 22.49 22.46 -8.44
CA ARG A 16 23.03 23.84 -8.47
C ARG A 16 22.10 24.84 -7.79
N ARG A 17 20.79 24.67 -7.98
CA ARG A 17 19.79 25.48 -7.28
C ARG A 17 19.90 25.30 -5.76
N LEU A 18 19.98 24.05 -5.29
CA LEU A 18 20.14 23.73 -3.87
C LEU A 18 21.42 24.34 -3.28
N MET A 19 22.53 24.26 -4.02
CA MET A 19 23.80 24.89 -3.64
C MET A 19 23.65 26.40 -3.45
N ARG A 20 23.00 27.09 -4.39
CA ARG A 20 22.81 28.55 -4.34
C ARG A 20 21.90 28.96 -3.19
N GLU A 21 20.79 28.26 -3.01
CA GLU A 21 19.81 28.57 -1.96
C GLU A 21 20.38 28.35 -0.55
N ARG A 22 21.18 27.31 -0.36
CA ARG A 22 21.71 26.93 0.95
C ARG A 22 23.16 27.33 1.20
N ARG A 23 23.84 27.88 0.18
CA ARG A 23 25.28 28.23 0.20
C ARG A 23 26.18 27.06 0.62
N ILE A 24 25.91 25.88 0.05
CA ILE A 24 26.63 24.63 0.36
C ILE A 24 27.39 24.09 -0.86
N SER A 25 28.37 23.22 -0.60
CA SER A 25 29.13 22.56 -1.65
C SER A 25 28.30 21.56 -2.47
N PHE A 26 28.73 21.25 -3.69
CA PHE A 26 28.09 20.24 -4.55
C PHE A 26 27.97 18.88 -3.85
N LYS A 27 29.03 18.45 -3.15
CA LYS A 27 29.04 17.20 -2.39
C LYS A 27 27.96 17.19 -1.30
N GLN A 28 27.83 18.28 -0.54
CA GLN A 28 26.80 18.37 0.51
C GLN A 28 25.40 18.37 -0.12
N ALA A 29 25.17 19.20 -1.14
CA ALA A 29 23.90 19.28 -1.85
C ALA A 29 23.46 17.90 -2.40
N LEU A 30 24.36 17.16 -3.05
CA LEU A 30 24.05 15.84 -3.60
C LEU A 30 23.71 14.83 -2.49
N ASN A 31 24.51 14.77 -1.42
CA ASN A 31 24.25 13.84 -0.33
C ASN A 31 22.96 14.17 0.44
N ASP A 32 22.67 15.45 0.64
CA ASP A 32 21.45 15.89 1.31
C ASP A 32 20.21 15.55 0.47
N ALA A 33 20.27 15.74 -0.85
CA ALA A 33 19.21 15.36 -1.76
C ALA A 33 18.94 13.84 -1.71
N ILE A 34 19.99 13.02 -1.72
CA ILE A 34 19.88 11.55 -1.61
C ILE A 34 19.24 11.16 -0.26
N ARG A 35 19.71 11.73 0.85
CA ARG A 35 19.15 11.43 2.19
C ARG A 35 17.68 11.82 2.30
N GLN A 36 17.30 13.00 1.79
CA GLN A 36 15.91 13.44 1.78
C GLN A 36 15.04 12.52 0.91
N GLY A 37 15.55 12.09 -0.25
CA GLY A 37 14.86 11.12 -1.10
C GLY A 37 14.67 9.76 -0.42
N ALA A 38 15.67 9.28 0.32
CA ALA A 38 15.59 8.03 1.07
C ALA A 38 14.60 8.11 2.25
N GLN A 39 14.56 9.24 2.97
CA GLN A 39 13.64 9.46 4.10
C GLN A 39 12.18 9.63 3.65
N ARG A 40 11.94 10.10 2.42
CA ARG A 40 10.60 10.32 1.86
C ARG A 40 9.94 9.06 1.31
N ARG A 41 10.51 7.87 1.49
CA ARG A 41 9.74 6.63 1.40
C ARG A 41 9.01 6.46 2.74
N PRO A 42 7.71 6.80 2.86
CA PRO A 42 6.93 6.23 3.95
C PRO A 42 7.12 4.72 3.84
N ALA A 43 7.47 4.07 4.95
CA ALA A 43 7.30 2.63 5.02
C ALA A 43 5.86 2.35 4.56
N PRO A 44 5.64 1.40 3.63
CA PRO A 44 4.28 1.08 3.22
C PRO A 44 3.47 0.84 4.50
N ALA A 45 2.37 1.58 4.66
CA ALA A 45 1.49 1.40 5.80
C ALA A 45 1.12 -0.08 5.82
N VAL A 46 1.43 -0.76 6.91
CA VAL A 46 1.08 -2.17 7.06
C VAL A 46 -0.44 -2.22 7.04
N PHE A 47 -1.00 -2.90 6.04
CA PHE A 47 -2.44 -3.10 5.97
C PHE A 47 -2.83 -4.10 7.06
N GLU A 48 -3.67 -3.67 7.99
CA GLU A 48 -4.22 -4.51 9.04
C GLU A 48 -5.74 -4.63 8.86
N THR A 49 -6.22 -5.85 8.64
CA THR A 49 -7.65 -6.14 8.63
C THR A 49 -8.17 -6.11 10.07
N ARG A 50 -9.12 -5.19 10.36
CA ARG A 50 -9.81 -5.20 11.65
C ARG A 50 -10.67 -6.45 11.77
N THR A 51 -10.49 -7.20 12.85
CA THR A 51 -11.36 -8.33 13.18
C THR A 51 -12.59 -7.86 13.93
N ALA A 52 -13.68 -8.61 13.81
CA ALA A 52 -14.89 -8.45 14.60
C ALA A 52 -15.21 -9.79 15.28
N ASP A 53 -15.71 -9.74 16.51
CA ASP A 53 -16.20 -10.92 17.21
C ASP A 53 -17.56 -11.33 16.63
N LEU A 54 -17.61 -12.53 16.04
CA LEU A 54 -18.83 -13.12 15.48
C LEU A 54 -19.41 -14.23 16.37
N GLY A 55 -18.81 -14.47 17.54
CA GLY A 55 -19.19 -15.54 18.45
C GLY A 55 -18.80 -16.94 17.96
N VAL A 56 -19.44 -17.95 18.55
CA VAL A 56 -19.20 -19.37 18.21
C VAL A 56 -20.11 -19.76 17.04
N PRO A 57 -19.56 -20.31 15.94
CA PRO A 57 -20.38 -20.69 14.79
C PRO A 57 -21.31 -21.87 15.14
N SER A 58 -22.56 -21.80 14.69
CA SER A 58 -23.56 -22.85 14.88
C SER A 58 -23.41 -24.02 13.91
N VAL A 59 -22.59 -23.87 12.88
CA VAL A 59 -22.28 -24.87 11.84
C VAL A 59 -20.78 -24.86 11.55
N ASN A 60 -20.25 -25.94 10.97
CA ASN A 60 -18.86 -25.92 10.49
C ASN A 60 -18.76 -24.94 9.31
N LEU A 61 -17.84 -23.97 9.37
CA LEU A 61 -17.60 -22.97 8.33
C LEU A 61 -16.53 -23.39 7.32
N ASP A 62 -16.00 -24.61 7.42
CA ASP A 62 -15.19 -25.21 6.37
C ASP A 62 -15.98 -25.21 5.06
N ARG A 63 -15.36 -24.67 4.00
CA ARG A 63 -16.03 -24.44 2.70
C ARG A 63 -17.24 -23.50 2.80
N ALA A 64 -17.14 -22.42 3.58
CA ALA A 64 -18.20 -21.40 3.77
C ALA A 64 -18.91 -20.94 2.49
N LEU A 65 -18.22 -20.84 1.36
CA LEU A 65 -18.84 -20.44 0.08
C LEU A 65 -19.86 -21.47 -0.43
N GLN A 66 -19.63 -22.76 -0.19
CA GLN A 66 -20.59 -23.81 -0.55
C GLN A 66 -21.85 -23.69 0.33
N ILE A 67 -21.67 -23.52 1.63
CA ILE A 67 -22.77 -23.31 2.59
C ILE A 67 -23.59 -22.08 2.20
N ALA A 68 -22.93 -20.99 1.81
CA ALA A 68 -23.60 -19.78 1.35
C ALA A 68 -24.47 -20.04 0.10
N GLY A 69 -23.96 -20.83 -0.86
CA GLY A 69 -24.72 -21.21 -2.06
C GLY A 69 -25.94 -22.08 -1.74
N GLU A 70 -25.78 -23.08 -0.88
CA GLU A 70 -26.89 -23.95 -0.45
C GLU A 70 -28.00 -23.15 0.25
N LEU A 71 -27.64 -22.21 1.14
CA LEU A 71 -28.59 -21.31 1.80
C LEU A 71 -29.32 -20.39 0.80
N GLU A 72 -28.62 -19.93 -0.24
CA GLU A 72 -29.20 -19.11 -1.30
C GLU A 72 -30.20 -19.91 -2.15
N ASP A 73 -29.85 -21.14 -2.54
CA ASP A 73 -30.71 -22.04 -3.30
C ASP A 73 -32.00 -22.38 -2.53
N GLU A 74 -31.89 -22.67 -1.23
CA GLU A 74 -33.04 -22.93 -0.35
C GLU A 74 -34.01 -21.74 -0.31
N GLU A 75 -33.47 -20.51 -0.18
CA GLU A 75 -34.28 -19.30 -0.16
C GLU A 75 -34.90 -19.00 -1.54
N LEU A 76 -34.19 -19.28 -2.65
CA LEU A 76 -34.75 -19.17 -4.00
C LEU A 76 -35.94 -20.11 -4.20
N ILE A 77 -35.83 -21.38 -3.80
CA ILE A 77 -36.92 -22.35 -3.85
C ILE A 77 -38.10 -21.88 -3.00
N ARG A 78 -37.83 -21.39 -1.79
CA ARG A 78 -38.88 -20.86 -0.89
C ARG A 78 -39.65 -19.70 -1.53
N ARG A 79 -38.95 -18.79 -2.20
CA ARG A 79 -39.56 -17.65 -2.89
C ARG A 79 -40.41 -18.08 -4.08
N GLN A 80 -39.96 -19.06 -4.86
CA GLN A 80 -40.73 -19.59 -5.99
C GLN A 80 -42.05 -20.21 -5.52
N ARG A 81 -42.03 -21.00 -4.43
CA ARG A 81 -43.24 -21.60 -3.84
C ARG A 81 -44.25 -20.59 -3.30
N ARG A 82 -43.81 -19.39 -2.93
CA ARG A 82 -44.70 -18.28 -2.50
C ARG A 82 -45.35 -17.54 -3.66
N ARG A 83 -44.80 -17.67 -4.87
CA ARG A 83 -45.28 -17.00 -6.09
C ARG A 83 -46.22 -17.88 -6.94
N ALA A 84 -46.25 -19.19 -6.67
CA ALA A 84 -47.22 -20.14 -7.22
C ALA A 84 -48.47 -20.17 -6.35
#